data_AF-A0A7S2SSV3-F1
#
_entry.id   AF-A0A7S2SSV3-F1
#
_cell.length_a   1.000
_cell.length_b   1.000
_cell.length_c   1.000
_cell.angle_alpha   90.00
_cell.angle_beta   90.00
_cell.angle_gamma   90.00
#
_symmetry.space_group_name_H-M   'P 1'
#
loop_
_entity.id
_entity.type
_entity.pdbx_description
1 polymer ?
#
loop_
_entity_poly.entity_id
_entity_poly.type
_entity_poly.pdbx_seq_one_letter_code
_entity_poly.pdbx_strand_id
1 'polypeptide(L)'
;EDFQYEGEKIETEIEKWTKRMQQAPEREAEEAKREAAWAASNQEKNQQALRSMRSFLPTDIRMLTNEQLIMKASDTGKMYPQRLAKRLRTKKLLHWLVTHPEDIVNANFLLGATRDSFLNLQDYDLVELRASFSILPVEFNLDPTGAKKRWRQAVVK
;
A
#
# COMPACT_ATOMS: atom_id res chain seq x y z
N GLU A 1 -37.23 18.58 -24.54
CA GLU A 1 -36.29 17.79 -25.35
C GLU A 1 -35.00 18.55 -25.63
N ASP A 2 -35.04 19.81 -26.10
CA ASP A 2 -33.82 20.62 -26.37
C ASP A 2 -32.86 20.80 -25.17
N PHE A 3 -33.38 21.00 -23.96
CA PHE A 3 -32.56 21.13 -22.74
C PHE A 3 -31.81 19.84 -22.34
N GLN A 4 -32.36 18.66 -22.66
CA GLN A 4 -31.67 17.39 -22.40
C GLN A 4 -30.54 17.18 -23.41
N TYR A 5 -30.73 17.59 -24.66
CA TYR A 5 -29.73 17.49 -25.71
C TYR A 5 -28.54 18.43 -25.51
N GLU A 6 -28.76 19.64 -24.99
CA GLU A 6 -27.66 20.53 -24.59
C GLU A 6 -26.90 20.00 -23.36
N GLY A 7 -27.60 19.42 -22.39
CA GLY A 7 -26.97 18.78 -21.23
C GLY A 7 -26.01 17.65 -21.62
N GLU A 8 -26.46 16.73 -22.48
CA GLU A 8 -25.64 15.61 -22.97
C GLU A 8 -24.42 16.10 -23.78
N LYS A 9 -24.55 17.19 -24.55
CA LYS A 9 -23.43 17.81 -25.25
C LYS A 9 -22.41 18.42 -24.31
N ILE A 10 -22.87 19.08 -23.24
CA ILE A 10 -21.98 19.66 -22.23
C ILE A 10 -21.25 18.54 -21.48
N GLU A 11 -21.95 17.47 -21.07
CA GLU A 11 -21.32 16.33 -20.40
C GLU A 11 -20.25 15.66 -21.27
N THR A 12 -20.56 15.41 -22.55
CA THR A 12 -19.59 14.80 -23.47
C THR A 12 -18.38 15.69 -23.74
N GLU A 13 -18.54 17.01 -23.80
CA GLU A 13 -17.41 17.93 -23.87
C GLU A 13 -16.61 17.94 -22.57
N ILE A 14 -17.26 18.00 -21.41
CA ILE A 14 -16.60 17.92 -20.10
C ILE A 14 -15.80 16.61 -20.00
N GLU A 15 -16.35 15.49 -20.44
CA GLU A 15 -15.65 14.20 -20.48
C GLU A 15 -14.41 14.21 -21.39
N LYS A 16 -14.50 14.85 -22.56
CA LYS A 16 -13.34 14.98 -23.46
C LYS A 16 -12.25 15.82 -22.83
N TRP A 17 -12.60 16.95 -22.22
CA TRP A 17 -11.65 17.85 -21.56
C TRP A 17 -11.04 17.20 -20.32
N THR A 18 -11.83 16.51 -19.50
CA THR A 18 -11.29 15.73 -18.38
C THR A 18 -10.36 14.63 -18.87
N LYS A 19 -10.70 13.86 -19.91
CA LYS A 19 -9.78 12.84 -20.47
C LYS A 19 -8.45 13.44 -20.94
N ARG A 20 -8.50 14.59 -21.65
CA ARG A 20 -7.27 15.29 -22.10
C ARG A 20 -6.43 15.79 -20.94
N MET A 21 -7.06 16.41 -19.94
CA MET A 21 -6.40 16.88 -18.73
C MET A 21 -5.82 15.70 -17.93
N GLN A 22 -6.50 14.55 -17.93
CA GLN A 22 -6.03 13.35 -17.26
C GLN A 22 -4.82 12.71 -17.93
N GLN A 23 -4.68 12.86 -19.25
CA GLN A 23 -3.58 12.33 -20.08
C GLN A 23 -2.43 13.34 -20.27
N ALA A 24 -2.54 14.55 -19.72
CA ALA A 24 -1.51 15.57 -19.85
C ALA A 24 -0.21 15.14 -19.16
N PRO A 25 0.95 15.26 -19.80
CA PRO A 25 2.24 14.85 -19.22
C PRO A 25 2.61 15.64 -17.96
N GLU A 26 2.16 16.90 -17.86
CA GLU A 26 2.37 17.75 -16.67
C GLU A 26 1.69 17.19 -15.42
N ARG A 27 0.61 16.41 -15.59
CA ARG A 27 -0.15 15.84 -14.48
C ARG A 27 0.66 14.80 -13.72
N GLU A 28 1.45 13.97 -14.40
CA GLU A 28 2.31 12.99 -13.73
C GLU A 28 3.34 13.69 -12.83
N ALA A 29 3.91 14.80 -13.31
CA ALA A 29 4.84 15.61 -12.54
C ALA A 29 4.16 16.30 -11.35
N GLU A 30 2.94 16.81 -11.52
CA GLU A 30 2.16 17.35 -10.41
C GLU A 30 1.79 16.30 -9.36
N GLU A 31 1.32 15.12 -9.78
CA GLU A 31 0.96 14.03 -8.88
C GLU A 31 2.19 13.56 -8.08
N ALA A 32 3.35 13.45 -8.73
CA ALA A 32 4.61 13.14 -8.05
C ALA A 32 5.01 14.22 -7.03
N LYS A 33 4.85 15.52 -7.37
CA LYS A 33 5.09 16.63 -6.43
C LYS A 33 4.14 16.58 -5.23
N ARG A 34 2.85 16.31 -5.46
CA ARG A 34 1.84 16.18 -4.39
C ARG A 34 2.14 14.99 -3.49
N GLU A 35 2.50 13.83 -4.06
CA GLU A 35 2.92 12.66 -3.30
C GLU A 35 4.16 12.97 -2.46
N ALA A 36 5.18 13.62 -3.04
CA ALA A 36 6.40 14.00 -2.34
C ALA A 36 6.11 14.98 -1.17
N ALA A 37 5.28 15.99 -1.40
CA ALA A 37 4.88 16.94 -0.36
C ALA A 37 4.06 16.26 0.77
N TRP A 38 3.17 15.35 0.41
CA TRP A 38 2.43 14.55 1.38
C TRP A 38 3.37 13.63 2.17
N ALA A 39 4.31 12.96 1.50
CA ALA A 39 5.28 12.07 2.12
C ALA A 39 6.18 12.83 3.09
N ALA A 40 6.65 14.03 2.73
CA ALA A 40 7.45 14.89 3.60
C ALA A 40 6.68 15.33 4.84
N SER A 41 5.44 15.82 4.68
CA SER A 41 4.61 16.28 5.80
C SER A 41 4.14 15.15 6.74
N ASN A 42 4.09 13.90 6.25
CA ASN A 42 3.70 12.73 7.03
C ASN A 42 4.87 11.83 7.43
N GLN A 43 6.11 12.21 7.11
CA GLN A 43 7.29 11.37 7.29
C GLN A 43 7.42 10.86 8.73
N GLU A 44 7.31 11.74 9.71
CA GLU A 44 7.45 11.38 11.13
C GLU A 44 6.37 10.39 11.57
N LYS A 45 5.11 10.64 11.20
CA LYS A 45 3.96 9.77 11.53
C LYS A 45 4.11 8.40 10.88
N ASN A 46 4.59 8.36 9.64
CA ASN A 46 4.83 7.12 8.91
C ASN A 46 5.98 6.32 9.56
N GLN A 47 7.05 6.99 9.97
CA GLN A 47 8.17 6.36 10.69
C GLN A 47 7.76 5.86 12.08
N GLN A 48 6.91 6.60 12.79
CA GLN A 48 6.37 6.15 14.07
C GLN A 48 5.50 4.90 13.90
N ALA A 49 4.60 4.90 12.91
CA ALA A 49 3.79 3.74 12.57
C ALA A 49 4.66 2.52 12.21
N LEU A 50 5.70 2.73 11.40
CA LEU A 50 6.66 1.69 11.03
C LEU A 50 7.35 1.07 12.26
N ARG A 51 7.88 1.91 13.17
CA ARG A 51 8.53 1.45 14.39
C ARG A 51 7.59 0.64 15.27
N SER A 52 6.37 1.14 15.48
CA SER A 52 5.34 0.43 16.25
C SER A 52 5.02 -0.93 15.63
N MET A 53 4.77 -0.99 14.33
CA MET A 53 4.43 -2.24 13.63
C MET A 53 5.59 -3.24 13.62
N ARG A 54 6.83 -2.79 13.40
CA ARG A 54 8.02 -3.65 13.48
C ARG A 54 8.22 -4.24 14.87
N SER A 55 7.79 -3.55 15.92
CA SER A 55 7.87 -4.09 17.28
C SER A 55 7.03 -5.36 17.46
N PHE A 56 5.95 -5.52 16.67
CA PHE A 56 5.09 -6.70 16.73
C PHE A 56 5.57 -7.85 15.84
N LEU A 57 6.40 -7.54 14.84
CA LEU A 57 6.76 -8.44 13.75
C LEU A 57 8.18 -8.99 13.92
N PRO A 58 8.34 -10.30 14.15
CA PRO A 58 9.66 -10.91 14.11
C PRO A 58 10.15 -11.04 12.65
N THR A 59 11.46 -11.01 12.44
CA THR A 59 12.09 -11.06 11.10
C THR A 59 11.81 -12.36 10.35
N ASP A 60 11.64 -13.46 11.08
CA ASP A 60 11.36 -14.81 10.59
C ASP A 60 9.86 -15.15 10.52
N ILE A 61 8.95 -14.14 10.58
CA ILE A 61 7.49 -14.36 10.58
C ILE A 61 6.97 -15.28 9.47
N ARG A 62 7.67 -15.33 8.32
CA ARG A 62 7.30 -16.19 7.20
C ARG A 62 7.38 -17.68 7.54
N MET A 63 8.30 -18.05 8.42
CA MET A 63 8.57 -19.43 8.83
C MET A 63 7.75 -19.86 10.05
N LEU A 64 7.20 -18.92 10.80
CA LEU A 64 6.47 -19.20 12.03
C LEU A 64 5.01 -19.59 11.76
N THR A 65 4.51 -20.54 12.56
CA THR A 65 3.07 -20.79 12.73
C THR A 65 2.45 -19.76 13.69
N ASN A 66 1.12 -19.73 13.77
CA ASN A 66 0.43 -18.82 14.69
C ASN A 66 0.83 -19.07 16.15
N GLU A 67 0.97 -20.34 16.53
CA GLU A 67 1.35 -20.75 17.90
C GLU A 67 2.80 -20.34 18.21
N GLN A 68 3.71 -20.59 17.27
CA GLN A 68 5.12 -20.19 17.41
C GLN A 68 5.27 -18.67 17.50
N LEU A 69 4.45 -17.91 16.79
CA LEU A 69 4.45 -16.44 16.88
C LEU A 69 4.04 -15.97 18.29
N ILE A 70 3.06 -16.62 18.91
CA ILE A 70 2.59 -16.29 20.26
C ILE A 70 3.64 -16.68 21.31
N MET A 71 4.24 -17.86 21.18
CA MET A 71 5.34 -18.29 22.07
C MET A 71 6.51 -17.32 21.99
N LYS A 72 6.95 -16.96 20.78
CA LYS A 72 8.06 -16.03 20.57
C LYS A 72 7.77 -14.63 21.12
N ALA A 73 6.52 -14.17 21.03
CA ALA A 73 6.11 -12.92 21.65
C ALA A 73 6.25 -13.02 23.18
N SER A 74 5.80 -14.13 23.78
CA SER A 74 5.91 -14.37 25.22
C SER A 74 7.36 -14.33 25.70
N ASP A 75 8.30 -14.89 24.95
CA ASP A 75 9.73 -14.86 25.28
C ASP A 75 10.29 -13.43 25.32
N THR A 76 9.73 -12.53 24.51
CA THR A 76 10.08 -11.09 24.52
C THR A 76 9.31 -10.27 25.56
N GLY A 77 8.52 -10.91 26.42
CA GLY A 77 7.67 -10.25 27.41
C GLY A 77 6.41 -9.60 26.84
N LYS A 78 6.00 -9.99 25.62
CA LYS A 78 4.78 -9.50 24.94
C LYS A 78 3.74 -10.60 24.90
N MET A 79 2.46 -10.23 24.99
CA MET A 79 1.37 -11.18 24.87
C MET A 79 0.54 -10.86 23.63
N TYR A 80 0.49 -11.79 22.67
CA TYR A 80 -0.31 -11.63 21.46
C TYR A 80 -1.62 -12.39 21.56
N PRO A 81 -2.77 -11.72 21.39
CA PRO A 81 -4.03 -12.41 21.20
C PRO A 81 -3.99 -13.28 19.95
N GLN A 82 -4.68 -14.42 19.98
CA GLN A 82 -4.79 -15.35 18.85
C GLN A 82 -5.24 -14.66 17.55
N ARG A 83 -6.17 -13.70 17.67
CA ARG A 83 -6.65 -12.90 16.53
C ARG A 83 -5.54 -12.06 15.90
N LEU A 84 -4.68 -11.46 16.72
CA LEU A 84 -3.55 -10.66 16.24
C LEU A 84 -2.52 -11.56 15.55
N ALA A 85 -2.15 -12.68 16.17
CA ALA A 85 -1.21 -13.63 15.58
C ALA A 85 -1.68 -14.13 14.21
N LYS A 86 -2.96 -14.51 14.11
CA LYS A 86 -3.60 -14.90 12.85
C LYS A 86 -3.56 -13.78 11.82
N ARG A 87 -3.89 -12.53 12.21
CA ARG A 87 -3.85 -11.36 11.31
C ARG A 87 -2.44 -11.10 10.79
N LEU A 88 -1.45 -11.05 11.67
CA LEU A 88 -0.05 -10.86 11.30
C LEU A 88 0.40 -11.96 10.35
N ARG A 89 -0.06 -13.21 10.52
CA ARG A 89 0.34 -14.33 9.65
C ARG A 89 -0.36 -14.35 8.28
N THR A 90 -1.62 -13.95 8.21
CA THR A 90 -2.41 -13.95 6.97
C THR A 90 -2.09 -12.76 6.07
N LYS A 91 -1.91 -11.58 6.65
CA LYS A 91 -1.70 -10.33 5.90
C LYS A 91 -0.25 -10.22 5.41
N LYS A 92 -0.02 -10.66 4.17
CA LYS A 92 1.33 -10.72 3.55
C LYS A 92 1.98 -9.36 3.33
N LEU A 93 1.19 -8.30 3.17
CA LEU A 93 1.72 -6.94 3.08
C LEU A 93 2.49 -6.55 4.35
N LEU A 94 2.01 -6.96 5.54
CA LEU A 94 2.68 -6.65 6.80
C LEU A 94 4.05 -7.34 6.92
N HIS A 95 4.24 -8.48 6.25
CA HIS A 95 5.53 -9.18 6.26
C HIS A 95 6.62 -8.37 5.56
N TRP A 96 6.25 -7.46 4.66
CA TRP A 96 7.21 -6.60 4.00
C TRP A 96 7.86 -5.60 4.95
N LEU A 97 7.21 -5.24 6.06
CA LEU A 97 7.77 -4.31 7.04
C LEU A 97 9.12 -4.77 7.60
N VAL A 98 9.36 -6.08 7.65
CA VAL A 98 10.61 -6.71 8.09
C VAL A 98 11.42 -7.34 6.95
N THR A 99 10.94 -7.24 5.71
CA THR A 99 11.64 -7.78 4.54
C THR A 99 12.71 -6.81 4.04
N HIS A 100 13.78 -7.33 3.43
CA HIS A 100 14.83 -6.49 2.86
C HIS A 100 14.29 -5.66 1.67
N PRO A 101 14.70 -4.38 1.50
CA PRO A 101 14.21 -3.52 0.43
C PRO A 101 14.38 -4.12 -0.98
N GLU A 102 15.50 -4.78 -1.25
CA GLU A 102 15.78 -5.42 -2.55
C GLU A 102 14.76 -6.50 -2.91
N ASP A 103 14.32 -7.29 -1.93
CA ASP A 103 13.30 -8.31 -2.15
C ASP A 103 11.93 -7.70 -2.46
N ILE A 104 11.65 -6.51 -1.89
CA ILE A 104 10.41 -5.77 -2.13
C ILE A 104 10.39 -5.20 -3.55
N VAL A 105 11.50 -4.59 -4.00
CA VAL A 105 11.65 -4.05 -5.35
C VAL A 105 11.43 -5.13 -6.42
N ASN A 106 11.93 -6.34 -6.16
CA ASN A 106 11.85 -7.48 -7.07
C ASN A 106 10.61 -8.35 -6.85
N ALA A 107 9.71 -7.99 -5.93
CA ALA A 107 8.55 -8.83 -5.59
C ALA A 107 7.50 -8.87 -6.72
N ASN A 108 7.04 -10.06 -7.08
CA ASN A 108 5.92 -10.25 -7.99
C ASN A 108 4.60 -10.55 -7.26
N PHE A 109 4.07 -9.55 -6.55
CA PHE A 109 3.00 -9.74 -5.55
C PHE A 109 1.57 -9.59 -6.09
N LEU A 110 1.39 -8.95 -7.26
CA LEU A 110 0.08 -8.78 -7.90
C LEU A 110 -0.39 -10.04 -8.64
N LEU A 111 0.46 -11.07 -8.71
CA LEU A 111 0.19 -12.34 -9.35
C LEU A 111 0.20 -13.47 -8.31
N GLY A 112 -0.71 -14.43 -8.43
CA GLY A 112 -0.77 -15.63 -7.59
C GLY A 112 -1.59 -15.50 -6.30
N ALA A 113 -1.42 -16.47 -5.40
CA ALA A 113 -2.28 -16.66 -4.23
C ALA A 113 -2.19 -15.56 -3.16
N THR A 114 -1.13 -14.74 -3.18
CA THR A 114 -0.97 -13.64 -2.22
C THR A 114 -1.63 -12.34 -2.67
N ARG A 115 -2.11 -12.27 -3.91
CA ARG A 115 -2.69 -11.08 -4.55
C ARG A 115 -3.75 -10.39 -3.69
N ASP A 116 -4.65 -11.16 -3.09
CA ASP A 116 -5.76 -10.62 -2.30
C ASP A 116 -5.29 -9.82 -1.08
N SER A 117 -4.15 -10.20 -0.50
CA SER A 117 -3.54 -9.44 0.60
C SER A 117 -3.06 -8.05 0.16
N PHE A 118 -2.76 -7.85 -1.12
CA PHE A 118 -2.28 -6.57 -1.63
C PHE A 118 -3.40 -5.73 -2.25
N LEU A 119 -4.43 -6.35 -2.83
CA LEU A 119 -5.55 -5.60 -3.43
C LEU A 119 -6.58 -5.11 -2.41
N ASN A 120 -6.83 -5.87 -1.35
CA ASN A 120 -7.84 -5.51 -0.35
C ASN A 120 -7.27 -4.54 0.70
N LEU A 121 -6.89 -3.33 0.25
CA LEU A 121 -6.31 -2.28 1.10
C LEU A 121 -7.28 -1.81 2.20
N GLN A 122 -8.59 -1.94 1.97
CA GLN A 122 -9.65 -1.61 2.92
C GLN A 122 -9.63 -2.46 4.20
N ASP A 123 -9.01 -3.64 4.15
CA ASP A 123 -8.90 -4.52 5.31
C ASP A 123 -7.81 -4.05 6.29
N TYR A 124 -6.97 -3.10 5.89
CA TYR A 124 -5.84 -2.59 6.66
C TYR A 124 -6.24 -1.33 7.41
N ASP A 125 -5.72 -1.20 8.63
CA ASP A 125 -5.90 0.04 9.38
C ASP A 125 -4.94 1.15 8.90
N LEU A 126 -5.19 2.38 9.34
CA LEU A 126 -4.38 3.53 8.96
C LEU A 126 -2.91 3.39 9.38
N VAL A 127 -2.62 2.72 10.50
CA VAL A 127 -1.26 2.56 11.02
C VAL A 127 -0.49 1.55 10.17
N GLU A 128 -1.12 0.44 9.81
CA GLU A 128 -0.61 -0.58 8.91
C GLU A 128 -0.34 0.00 7.52
N LEU A 129 -1.25 0.81 6.98
CA LEU A 129 -1.06 1.46 5.67
C LEU A 129 0.08 2.47 5.69
N ARG A 130 0.17 3.29 6.74
CA ARG A 130 1.30 4.25 6.91
C ARG A 130 2.64 3.55 7.04
N ALA A 131 2.69 2.49 7.84
CA ALA A 131 3.88 1.66 7.97
C ALA A 131 4.25 1.03 6.62
N SER A 132 3.28 0.48 5.90
CA SER A 132 3.49 -0.12 4.59
C SER A 132 3.99 0.91 3.59
N PHE A 133 3.39 2.10 3.51
CA PHE A 133 3.85 3.15 2.60
C PHE A 133 5.32 3.52 2.83
N SER A 134 5.75 3.58 4.09
CA SER A 134 7.11 3.99 4.45
C SER A 134 8.23 3.07 3.94
N ILE A 135 7.91 1.82 3.58
CA ILE A 135 8.86 0.83 3.07
C ILE A 135 8.79 0.64 1.55
N LEU A 136 7.76 1.17 0.89
CA LEU A 136 7.55 0.91 -0.53
C LEU A 136 8.60 1.65 -1.37
N PRO A 137 9.21 0.98 -2.36
CA PRO A 137 10.12 1.63 -3.30
C PRO A 137 9.32 2.48 -4.30
N VAL A 138 9.90 3.59 -4.75
CA VAL A 138 9.27 4.51 -5.71
C VAL A 138 8.98 3.79 -7.03
N GLU A 139 9.90 2.92 -7.44
CA GLU A 139 9.82 2.11 -8.65
C GLU A 139 9.99 0.62 -8.31
N PHE A 140 9.27 -0.23 -9.06
CA PHE A 140 9.39 -1.68 -8.97
C PHE A 140 10.00 -2.20 -10.26
N ASN A 141 11.01 -3.08 -10.18
CA ASN A 141 11.72 -3.60 -11.36
C ASN A 141 10.78 -4.41 -12.28
N LEU A 142 9.82 -5.13 -11.70
CA LEU A 142 8.91 -6.00 -12.44
C LEU A 142 7.54 -5.34 -12.62
N ASP A 143 7.47 -4.17 -13.26
CA ASP A 143 6.21 -3.44 -13.52
C ASP A 143 6.02 -3.01 -14.99
N PRO A 144 5.92 -3.97 -15.95
CA PRO A 144 5.79 -3.63 -17.36
C PRO A 144 4.49 -2.89 -17.71
N THR A 145 3.44 -3.02 -16.89
CA THR A 145 2.11 -2.42 -17.13
C THR A 145 1.84 -1.17 -16.31
N GLY A 146 2.75 -0.78 -15.41
CA GLY A 146 2.56 0.31 -14.44
C GLY A 146 1.51 -0.02 -13.36
N ALA A 147 1.12 -1.28 -13.21
CA ALA A 147 0.09 -1.69 -12.26
C ALA A 147 0.55 -1.55 -10.82
N LYS A 148 1.84 -1.80 -10.54
CA LYS A 148 2.41 -1.65 -9.18
C LYS A 148 2.55 -0.18 -8.80
N LYS A 149 2.93 0.68 -9.76
CA LYS A 149 2.93 2.13 -9.56
C LYS A 149 1.53 2.65 -9.21
N ARG A 150 0.49 2.24 -9.95
CA ARG A 150 -0.91 2.58 -9.63
C ARG A 150 -1.36 2.05 -8.28
N TRP A 151 -0.97 0.83 -7.93
CA TRP A 151 -1.26 0.23 -6.63
C TRP A 151 -0.62 1.01 -5.48
N ARG A 152 0.65 1.41 -5.60
CA ARG A 152 1.35 2.24 -4.61
C ARG A 152 0.60 3.55 -4.36
N GLN A 153 0.14 4.21 -5.41
CA GLN A 153 -0.64 5.45 -5.29
C GLN A 153 -1.96 5.23 -4.55
N ALA A 154 -2.58 4.05 -4.69
CA ALA A 154 -3.80 3.69 -3.98
C ALA A 154 -3.58 3.43 -2.47
N VAL A 155 -2.35 3.18 -2.02
CA VAL A 155 -2.03 3.04 -0.58
C VAL A 155 -2.06 4.39 0.14
N VAL A 156 -1.85 5.49 -0.59
CA VAL A 156 -1.80 6.87 -0.03
C VAL A 156 -3.17 7.54 -0.04
N LYS A 157 -4.06 7.14 -0.95
CA LYS A 157 -5.40 7.70 -1.15
C LYS A 157 -6.42 7.08 -0.21
#